data_AF-A0A1Q8LGB9-F1
#
_entry.id   AF-A0A1Q8LGB9-F1
#
_cell.length_a   1.000
_cell.length_b   1.000
_cell.length_c   1.000
_cell.angle_alpha   90.00
_cell.angle_beta   90.00
_cell.angle_gamma   90.00
#
_symmetry.space_group_name_H-M   'P 1'
#
loop_
_entity.id
_entity.type
_entity.pdbx_description
1 polymer ?
#
loop_
_entity_poly.entity_id
_entity_poly.type
_entity_poly.pdbx_seq_one_letter_code
_entity_poly.pdbx_strand_id
1 'polypeptide(L)' 'MAGVSDETAPQDVPTVRTGAAALGDRLAMHFEAGRVRLDGVRVTDLDTPAPEGTRIVIAGS' A
#
# COMPACT_ATOMS: atom_id res chain seq x y z
N MET A 1 19.26 27.35 -22.67
CA MET A 1 18.72 26.80 -21.41
C MET A 1 17.43 26.08 -21.75
N ALA A 2 17.48 24.76 -21.93
CA ALA A 2 16.28 23.95 -22.07
C ALA A 2 15.84 23.53 -20.67
N GLY A 3 14.62 23.90 -20.30
CA GLY A 3 14.06 23.62 -18.99
C GLY A 3 14.02 22.12 -18.74
N VAL A 4 14.59 21.72 -17.62
CA VAL A 4 14.24 20.49 -16.93
C VAL A 4 12.77 20.60 -16.58
N SER A 5 11.89 20.06 -17.42
CA SER A 5 10.60 19.62 -16.93
C SER A 5 10.91 18.27 -16.31
N ASP A 6 11.22 18.32 -15.02
CA ASP A 6 11.15 17.19 -14.12
C ASP A 6 9.73 16.63 -14.30
N GLU A 7 9.56 15.71 -15.26
CA GLU A 7 8.52 14.71 -15.17
C GLU A 7 8.90 13.97 -13.90
N THR A 8 8.37 14.46 -12.78
CA THR A 8 8.43 13.77 -11.51
C THR A 8 7.76 12.43 -11.80
N ALA A 9 8.59 11.43 -12.13
CA ALA A 9 8.22 10.03 -12.16
C ALA A 9 7.28 9.82 -10.98
N PRO A 10 6.11 9.17 -11.16
CA PRO A 10 5.15 9.03 -10.07
C PRO A 10 5.95 8.57 -8.87
N GLN A 11 6.12 9.50 -7.94
CA GLN A 11 6.91 9.30 -6.74
C GLN A 11 6.43 7.97 -6.20
N ASP A 12 7.35 7.00 -6.13
CA ASP A 12 7.07 5.57 -6.02
C ASP A 12 6.58 5.32 -4.58
N VAL A 13 5.44 5.92 -4.25
CA VAL A 13 4.85 5.87 -2.92
C VAL A 13 4.48 4.41 -2.74
N PRO A 14 5.06 3.72 -1.75
CA PRO A 14 4.75 2.33 -1.52
C PRO A 14 3.24 2.18 -1.38
N THR A 15 2.65 1.17 -2.01
CA THR A 15 1.23 0.86 -1.87
C THR A 15 1.03 -0.18 -0.78
N VAL A 16 -0.22 -0.43 -0.39
CA VAL A 16 -0.54 -1.56 0.50
C VAL A 16 -0.03 -2.87 -0.10
N ARG A 17 -0.13 -3.05 -1.42
CA ARG A 17 0.40 -4.22 -2.14
C ARG A 17 1.91 -4.39 -1.94
N THR A 18 2.70 -3.33 -2.14
CA THR A 18 4.16 -3.41 -1.99
C THR A 18 4.59 -3.48 -0.51
N GLY A 19 3.92 -2.73 0.37
CA GLY A 19 4.21 -2.73 1.81
C GLY A 19 3.85 -4.04 2.50
N ALA A 20 2.84 -4.76 1.97
CA ALA A 20 2.43 -6.08 2.43
C ALA A 20 2.90 -7.22 1.51
N ALA A 21 3.86 -6.97 0.61
CA ALA A 21 4.36 -7.97 -0.34
C ALA A 21 4.92 -9.23 0.37
N ALA A 22 5.42 -9.09 1.59
CA ALA A 22 5.90 -10.20 2.42
C ALA A 22 4.81 -11.23 2.76
N LEU A 23 3.53 -10.86 2.71
CA LEU A 23 2.40 -11.78 2.92
C LEU A 23 2.09 -12.62 1.67
N GLY A 24 2.52 -12.17 0.49
CA GLY A 24 2.25 -12.85 -0.79
C GLY A 24 0.77 -13.19 -0.96
N ASP A 25 0.47 -14.45 -1.27
CA ASP A 25 -0.89 -14.95 -1.48
C ASP A 25 -1.83 -14.76 -0.27
N ARG A 26 -1.28 -14.73 0.97
CA ARG A 26 -2.10 -14.48 2.17
C ARG A 26 -2.67 -13.07 2.19
N LEU A 27 -2.01 -12.10 1.53
CA LEU A 27 -2.51 -10.73 1.45
C LEU A 27 -3.89 -10.70 0.79
N ALA A 28 -4.06 -11.42 -0.33
CA ALA A 28 -5.34 -11.50 -1.03
C ALA A 28 -6.43 -12.10 -0.14
N MET A 29 -6.13 -13.20 0.57
CA MET A 29 -7.09 -13.83 1.49
C MET A 29 -7.53 -12.88 2.61
N HIS A 30 -6.59 -12.14 3.22
CA HIS A 30 -6.91 -11.17 4.25
C HIS A 30 -7.65 -9.94 3.71
N PHE A 31 -7.33 -9.53 2.49
CA PHE A 31 -7.98 -8.41 1.81
C PHE A 31 -9.43 -8.73 1.47
N GLU A 32 -9.70 -9.90 0.88
CA GLU A 32 -11.05 -10.40 0.60
C GLU A 32 -11.88 -10.53 1.88
N ALA A 33 -11.26 -10.97 2.96
CA ALA A 33 -11.89 -11.02 4.28
C ALA A 33 -12.08 -9.62 4.94
N GLY A 34 -11.60 -8.54 4.32
CA GLY A 34 -11.70 -7.17 4.85
C GLY A 34 -10.86 -6.93 6.11
N ARG A 35 -9.80 -7.73 6.31
CA ARG A 35 -8.94 -7.71 7.51
C ARG A 35 -7.74 -6.78 7.37
N VAL A 36 -7.39 -6.40 6.15
CA VAL A 36 -6.26 -5.48 5.90
C VAL A 36 -6.66 -4.08 6.33
N ARG A 37 -5.85 -3.51 7.23
CA ARG A 37 -6.00 -2.13 7.71
C ARG A 37 -4.72 -1.35 7.50
N LEU A 38 -4.89 -0.09 7.13
CA LEU A 38 -3.84 0.89 6.93
C LEU A 38 -4.08 2.02 7.92
N ASP A 39 -3.18 2.20 8.89
CA ASP A 39 -3.36 3.14 10.00
C ASP A 39 -4.71 2.98 10.74
N GLY A 40 -5.20 1.74 10.83
CA GLY A 40 -6.49 1.43 11.45
C GLY A 40 -7.72 1.65 10.55
N VAL A 41 -7.54 2.20 9.34
CA VAL A 41 -8.58 2.31 8.32
C VAL A 41 -8.64 1.02 7.50
N ARG A 42 -9.85 0.50 7.25
CA ARG A 42 -10.01 -0.69 6.39
C ARG A 42 -9.54 -0.37 4.97
N VAL A 43 -8.65 -1.19 4.44
CA VAL A 43 -8.21 -1.11 3.05
C VAL A 43 -9.25 -1.77 2.16
N THR A 44 -9.71 -1.03 1.15
CA THR A 44 -10.62 -1.54 0.10
C THR A 44 -9.96 -1.64 -1.26
N ASP A 45 -8.72 -1.14 -1.39
CA ASP A 45 -7.91 -1.23 -2.59
C ASP A 45 -6.45 -1.46 -2.22
N LEU A 46 -5.82 -2.52 -2.77
CA LEU A 46 -4.42 -2.84 -2.52
C LEU A 46 -3.46 -1.86 -3.18
N ASP A 47 -3.92 -1.14 -4.19
CA ASP A 47 -3.15 -0.09 -4.87
C ASP A 47 -3.27 1.27 -4.15
N THR A 48 -3.94 1.29 -2.97
CA THR A 48 -3.94 2.47 -2.08
C THR A 48 -2.51 2.84 -1.68
N PRO A 49 -2.11 4.12 -1.78
CA PRO A 49 -0.81 4.58 -1.32
C PRO A 49 -0.68 4.42 0.20
N ALA A 50 0.41 3.79 0.61
CA ALA A 50 0.82 3.49 1.98
C ALA A 50 2.22 4.06 2.22
N PRO A 51 2.36 5.39 2.38
CA PRO A 51 3.65 6.04 2.55
C PRO A 51 4.44 5.50 3.76
N GLU A 52 5.74 5.76 3.74
CA GLU A 52 6.62 5.40 4.85
C GLU A 52 6.16 6.07 6.16
N GLY A 53 5.92 5.24 7.18
CA GLY A 53 5.28 5.64 8.45
C GLY A 53 3.86 5.12 8.62
N THR A 54 3.22 4.68 7.55
CA THR A 54 1.89 4.05 7.59
C THR A 54 1.99 2.60 8.07
N ARG A 55 1.14 2.21 9.02
CA ARG A 55 1.12 0.89 9.63
C ARG A 55 0.08 0.01 8.95
N ILE A 56 0.54 -0.99 8.21
CA ILE A 56 -0.30 -2.06 7.69
C ILE A 56 -0.49 -3.11 8.78
N VAL A 57 -1.74 -3.43 9.09
CA VAL A 57 -2.15 -4.41 10.12
C VAL A 57 -3.19 -5.36 9.55
N ILE A 58 -3.05 -6.64 9.86
CA ILE A 58 -4.04 -7.67 9.54
C ILE A 58 -4.85 -7.94 10.81
N ALA A 59 -6.14 -7.56 10.79
CA ALA A 59 -7.03 -7.82 11.92
C ALA A 59 -7.36 -9.31 12.02
N GLY A 60 -7.18 -9.92 13.20
CA GLY A 60 -7.55 -11.31 13.47
C GLY A 60 -6.46 -12.35 13.20
N SER A 61 -5.19 -11.96 13.29
CA SER A 61 -4.05 -12.88 13.46
C SER A 61 -3.57 -12.89 14.91
#